data_AF-A0A9E5P875-F1
#
_entry.id   AF-A0A9E5P875-F1
#
_cell.length_a   1.000
_cell.length_b   1.000
_cell.length_c   1.000
_cell.angle_alpha   90.00
_cell.angle_beta   90.00
_cell.angle_gamma   90.00
#
_symmetry.space_group_name_H-M   'P 1'
#
loop_
_entity.id
_entity.type
_entity.pdbx_description
1 polymer ?
#
loop_
_entity_poly.entity_id
_entity_poly.type
_entity_poly.pdbx_seq_one_letter_code
_entity_poly.pdbx_strand_id
1 'polypeptide(L)'
;MRLMKLANVNVATVGVFSWVSLQPDPEEFNFDWLDTIMDMLAENDLFAVLATPTAAHPAWLSRLHPEVLRSDRRGERRRHGWRVNFCPNSTAYREACQRVD
;
A
#
# COMPACT_ATOMS: atom_id res chain seq x y z
N MET A 1 16.87 14.23 0.65
CA MET A 1 17.42 14.73 1.93
C MET A 1 17.76 16.22 1.95
N ARG A 2 18.57 16.78 1.02
CA ARG A 2 18.93 18.22 1.02
C ARG A 2 17.77 19.19 1.29
N LEU A 3 16.68 19.07 0.52
CA LEU A 3 15.52 19.98 0.66
C LEU A 3 14.74 19.77 1.96
N MET A 4 14.61 18.53 2.43
CA MET A 4 13.98 18.21 3.72
C MET A 4 14.74 18.86 4.88
N LYS A 5 16.08 18.79 4.84
CA LYS A 5 16.96 19.47 5.82
C LYS A 5 16.78 20.98 5.79
N LEU A 6 16.79 21.60 4.60
CA LEU A 6 16.57 23.05 4.46
C LEU A 6 15.18 23.50 4.93
N ALA A 7 14.18 22.65 4.82
CA ALA A 7 12.81 22.91 5.26
C ALA A 7 12.56 22.53 6.73
N ASN A 8 13.57 22.05 7.46
CA ASN A 8 13.44 21.55 8.83
C ASN A 8 12.39 20.43 8.98
N VAL A 9 12.24 19.58 7.96
CA VAL A 9 11.44 18.36 8.07
C VAL A 9 12.16 17.40 9.02
N ASN A 10 11.41 16.80 9.96
CA ASN A 10 11.92 15.80 10.91
C ASN A 10 11.23 14.44 10.77
N VAL A 11 10.18 14.33 9.94
CA VAL A 11 9.39 13.11 9.78
C VAL A 11 8.83 12.99 8.36
N ALA A 12 8.74 11.77 7.82
CA ALA A 12 8.10 11.46 6.55
C ALA A 12 7.13 10.28 6.67
N THR A 13 5.96 10.37 6.03
CA THR A 13 5.05 9.23 5.88
C THR A 13 5.43 8.39 4.67
N VAL A 14 5.62 7.09 4.85
CA VAL A 14 6.15 6.18 3.82
C VAL A 14 5.19 5.00 3.63
N GLY A 15 5.04 4.52 2.39
CA GLY A 15 4.37 3.24 2.10
C GLY A 15 2.85 3.26 1.91
N VAL A 16 2.17 4.42 2.00
CA VAL A 16 0.69 4.52 2.02
C VAL A 16 -0.01 3.81 0.85
N PHE A 17 0.60 3.80 -0.34
CA PHE A 17 0.03 3.21 -1.56
C PHE A 17 0.98 2.20 -2.23
N SER A 18 1.89 1.59 -1.48
CA SER A 18 2.99 0.80 -2.05
C SER A 18 2.71 -0.70 -2.12
N TRP A 19 1.45 -1.16 -2.00
CA TRP A 19 1.17 -2.61 -1.91
C TRP A 19 1.72 -3.36 -3.12
N VAL A 20 1.46 -2.87 -4.33
CA VAL A 20 1.99 -3.51 -5.56
C VAL A 20 3.52 -3.49 -5.64
N SER A 21 4.18 -2.50 -5.04
CA SER A 21 5.66 -2.45 -4.99
C SER A 21 6.23 -3.42 -3.96
N LEU A 22 5.52 -3.60 -2.84
CA LEU A 22 5.91 -4.50 -1.75
C LEU A 22 5.55 -5.96 -2.04
N GLN A 23 4.51 -6.20 -2.82
CA GLN A 23 3.98 -7.51 -3.17
C GLN A 23 3.47 -7.49 -4.62
N PRO A 24 4.37 -7.64 -5.61
CA PRO A 24 4.05 -7.55 -7.03
C PRO A 24 3.13 -8.68 -7.52
N ASP A 25 3.12 -9.81 -6.83
CA ASP A 25 2.28 -10.98 -7.12
C ASP A 25 1.79 -11.67 -5.82
N PRO A 26 0.96 -12.73 -5.89
CA PRO A 26 0.38 -13.37 -4.72
C PRO A 26 1.36 -14.05 -3.77
N GLU A 27 2.60 -14.33 -4.15
CA GLU A 27 3.54 -15.12 -3.34
C GLU A 27 4.81 -14.34 -3.00
N GLU A 28 5.24 -13.41 -3.85
CA GLU A 28 6.50 -12.70 -3.69
C GLU A 28 6.35 -11.36 -2.94
N PHE A 29 7.34 -11.05 -2.11
CA PHE A 29 7.51 -9.73 -1.49
C PHE A 29 8.85 -9.11 -1.87
N ASN A 30 8.87 -7.80 -2.07
CA ASN A 30 10.08 -7.02 -2.34
C ASN A 30 10.14 -5.79 -1.43
N PHE A 31 11.09 -5.81 -0.49
CA PHE A 31 11.31 -4.73 0.47
C PHE A 31 12.53 -3.85 0.16
N ASP A 32 13.35 -4.20 -0.82
CA ASP A 32 14.65 -3.54 -1.09
C ASP A 32 14.55 -2.02 -1.23
N TRP A 33 13.51 -1.54 -1.91
CA TRP A 33 13.28 -0.11 -2.09
C TRP A 33 12.85 0.58 -0.79
N LEU A 34 12.06 -0.11 0.04
CA LEU A 34 11.60 0.43 1.31
C LEU A 34 12.78 0.51 2.27
N ASP A 35 13.59 -0.54 2.35
CA ASP A 35 14.82 -0.59 3.15
C ASP A 35 15.73 0.58 2.78
N THR A 36 15.96 0.79 1.48
CA THR A 36 16.75 1.94 0.98
C THR A 36 16.20 3.29 1.47
N ILE A 37 14.88 3.47 1.49
CA ILE A 37 14.25 4.71 1.96
C ILE A 37 14.37 4.83 3.49
N MET A 38 14.16 3.74 4.22
CA MET A 38 14.23 3.71 5.67
C MET A 38 15.65 4.00 6.18
N ASP A 39 16.67 3.40 5.55
CA ASP A 39 18.08 3.67 5.83
C ASP A 39 18.42 5.14 5.55
N MET A 40 17.97 5.68 4.41
CA MET A 40 18.21 7.08 4.07
C MET A 40 17.57 8.05 5.05
N LEU A 41 16.40 7.72 5.61
CA LEU A 41 15.78 8.52 6.67
C LEU A 41 16.58 8.42 7.96
N ALA A 42 16.95 7.20 8.38
CA ALA A 42 17.72 6.95 9.59
C ALA A 42 19.10 7.64 9.57
N GLU A 43 19.85 7.51 8.47
CA GLU A 43 21.16 8.17 8.26
C GLU A 43 21.10 9.71 8.30
N ASN A 44 19.90 10.28 8.18
CA ASN A 44 19.67 11.72 8.16
C ASN A 44 18.88 12.22 9.38
N ASP A 45 18.77 11.40 10.44
CA ASP A 45 18.07 11.70 11.70
C ASP A 45 16.58 12.07 11.48
N LEU A 46 15.95 11.47 10.49
CA LEU A 46 14.52 11.66 10.16
C LEU A 46 13.70 10.46 10.66
N PHE A 47 12.52 10.74 11.22
CA PHE A 47 11.57 9.70 11.60
C PHE A 47 10.71 9.25 10.42
N ALA A 48 10.26 8.00 10.45
CA ALA A 48 9.25 7.48 9.52
C ALA A 48 7.91 7.28 10.24
N VAL A 49 6.82 7.77 9.63
CA VAL A 49 5.47 7.28 9.91
C VAL A 49 5.19 6.20 8.86
N LEU A 50 5.48 4.95 9.23
CA LEU A 50 5.28 3.82 8.34
C LEU A 50 3.78 3.49 8.25
N ALA A 51 3.24 3.51 7.04
CA ALA A 51 1.84 3.19 6.78
C ALA A 51 1.69 1.73 6.36
N THR A 52 0.52 1.15 6.66
CA THR A 52 0.08 -0.04 5.96
C THR A 52 -0.35 0.33 4.53
N PRO A 53 -0.01 -0.47 3.51
CA PRO A 53 -0.19 -0.09 2.12
C PRO A 53 -1.60 -0.37 1.56
N THR A 54 -2.55 -0.70 2.45
CA THR A 54 -3.83 -1.32 2.09
C THR A 54 -4.79 -0.40 1.34
N ALA A 55 -4.57 0.92 1.32
CA ALA A 55 -5.44 1.87 0.65
C ALA A 55 -5.56 1.66 -0.88
N ALA A 56 -4.58 1.01 -1.51
CA ALA A 56 -4.60 0.64 -2.92
C ALA A 56 -4.09 -0.80 -3.13
N HIS A 57 -5.01 -1.74 -3.30
CA HIS A 57 -4.66 -3.13 -3.54
C HIS A 57 -4.11 -3.36 -4.97
N PRO A 58 -3.24 -4.35 -5.16
CA PRO A 58 -2.68 -4.69 -6.47
C PRO A 58 -3.73 -5.32 -7.40
N ALA A 59 -3.43 -5.31 -8.70
CA ALA A 59 -4.32 -5.87 -9.72
C ALA A 59 -4.51 -7.38 -9.58
N TRP A 60 -3.47 -8.11 -9.18
CA TRP A 60 -3.54 -9.56 -8.98
C TRP A 60 -4.61 -9.94 -7.95
N LEU A 61 -4.77 -9.16 -6.87
CA LEU A 61 -5.74 -9.45 -5.83
C LEU A 61 -7.16 -9.43 -6.39
N SER A 62 -7.52 -8.39 -7.14
CA SER A 62 -8.85 -8.30 -7.77
C SER A 62 -9.06 -9.24 -8.95
N ARG A 63 -7.99 -9.81 -9.54
CA ARG A 63 -8.11 -10.83 -10.58
C ARG A 63 -8.42 -12.20 -9.97
N LEU A 64 -7.78 -12.53 -8.86
CA LEU A 64 -8.01 -13.77 -8.11
C LEU A 64 -9.31 -13.72 -7.31
N HIS A 65 -9.62 -12.55 -6.72
CA HIS A 65 -10.75 -12.32 -5.84
C HIS A 65 -11.59 -11.13 -6.33
N PRO A 66 -12.43 -11.30 -7.38
CA PRO A 66 -13.27 -10.22 -7.89
C PRO A 66 -14.17 -9.58 -6.83
N GLU A 67 -14.58 -10.33 -5.80
CA GLU A 67 -15.37 -9.86 -4.65
C GLU A 67 -14.66 -8.82 -3.78
N VAL A 68 -13.34 -8.66 -3.92
CA VAL A 68 -12.60 -7.56 -3.32
C VAL A 68 -13.09 -6.23 -3.87
N LEU A 69 -13.51 -6.14 -5.14
CA LEU A 69 -13.98 -4.89 -5.73
C LEU A 69 -15.38 -4.54 -5.21
N ARG A 70 -15.56 -3.28 -4.81
CA ARG A 70 -16.86 -2.76 -4.35
C ARG A 70 -17.91 -2.79 -5.46
N SER A 71 -19.15 -3.03 -5.07
CA SER A 71 -20.33 -2.80 -5.92
C SER A 71 -20.97 -1.45 -5.62
N ASP A 72 -21.65 -0.88 -6.61
CA ASP A 72 -22.45 0.33 -6.41
C ASP A 72 -23.91 0.01 -6.04
N ARG A 73 -24.74 1.06 -5.92
CA ARG A 73 -26.16 0.93 -5.53
C ARG A 73 -27.01 0.11 -6.50
N ARG A 74 -26.55 -0.12 -7.73
CA ARG A 74 -27.22 -0.96 -8.75
C ARG A 74 -26.75 -2.41 -8.69
N GLY A 75 -25.84 -2.73 -7.77
CA GLY A 75 -25.19 -4.04 -7.69
C GLY A 75 -24.05 -4.22 -8.69
N GLU A 76 -23.72 -3.19 -9.48
CA GLU A 76 -22.66 -3.29 -10.48
C GLU A 76 -21.29 -3.23 -9.79
N ARG A 77 -20.48 -4.27 -10.01
CA ARG A 77 -19.11 -4.34 -9.50
C ARG A 77 -18.22 -3.35 -10.27
N ARG A 78 -17.43 -2.57 -9.54
CA ARG A 78 -16.41 -1.69 -10.14
C ARG A 78 -15.32 -2.52 -10.82
N ARG A 79 -14.65 -1.93 -11.81
CA ARG A 79 -13.44 -2.52 -12.41
C ARG A 79 -12.21 -2.13 -11.57
N HIS A 80 -11.13 -2.89 -11.70
CA HIS A 80 -9.84 -2.52 -11.13
C HIS A 80 -9.39 -1.14 -11.64
N GLY A 81 -8.68 -0.41 -10.79
CA GLY A 81 -8.25 0.96 -11.03
C GLY A 81 -8.67 1.89 -9.89
N TRP A 82 -8.21 3.13 -9.97
CA TRP A 82 -8.32 4.12 -8.88
C TRP A 82 -7.72 3.59 -7.57
N ARG A 83 -8.08 4.22 -6.45
CA ARG A 83 -7.68 3.81 -5.09
C ARG A 83 -8.93 3.69 -4.22
N VAL A 84 -8.81 3.00 -3.08
CA VAL A 84 -9.94 2.78 -2.16
C VAL A 84 -11.11 2.08 -2.88
N ASN A 85 -10.77 1.10 -3.73
CA ASN A 85 -11.71 0.37 -4.58
C ASN A 85 -11.93 -1.07 -4.06
N PHE A 86 -11.96 -1.23 -2.74
CA PHE A 86 -12.19 -2.50 -2.09
C PHE A 86 -13.52 -2.53 -1.34
N CYS A 87 -14.02 -3.73 -1.08
CA CYS A 87 -15.17 -4.03 -0.24
C CYS A 87 -14.66 -4.37 1.17
N PRO A 88 -14.94 -3.54 2.21
CA PRO A 88 -14.50 -3.81 3.58
C PRO A 88 -15.04 -5.13 4.17
N ASN A 89 -16.15 -5.64 3.61
CA ASN A 89 -16.76 -6.90 4.03
C ASN A 89 -16.15 -8.13 3.33
N SER A 90 -15.26 -7.95 2.35
CA SER A 90 -14.61 -9.08 1.67
C SER A 90 -13.66 -9.79 2.62
N THR A 91 -13.86 -11.09 2.83
CA THR A 91 -12.94 -11.92 3.62
C THR A 91 -11.58 -12.01 2.93
N ALA A 92 -11.53 -12.23 1.62
CA ALA A 92 -10.30 -12.25 0.85
C ALA A 92 -9.52 -10.92 0.97
N TYR A 93 -10.21 -9.78 0.99
CA TYR A 93 -9.55 -8.48 1.21
C TYR A 93 -8.95 -8.38 2.61
N ARG A 94 -9.70 -8.78 3.65
CA ARG A 94 -9.24 -8.73 5.05
C ARG A 94 -8.06 -9.65 5.29
N GLU A 95 -8.09 -10.87 4.76
CA GLU A 95 -6.98 -11.84 4.84
C GLU A 95 -5.75 -11.31 4.10
N ALA A 96 -5.92 -10.72 2.92
CA ALA A 96 -4.83 -10.10 2.18
C ALA A 96 -4.21 -8.90 2.92
N CYS A 97 -5.03 -8.05 3.54
CA CYS A 97 -4.55 -6.95 4.39
C CYS A 97 -3.71 -7.47 5.57
N GLN A 98 -4.21 -8.48 6.29
CA GLN A 98 -3.48 -9.08 7.41
C GLN A 98 -2.13 -9.68 7.02
N ARG A 99 -1.94 -10.05 5.74
CA ARG A 99 -0.67 -10.60 5.25
C ARG A 99 0.35 -9.52 4.89
N VAL A 100 -0.09 -8.28 4.63
CA VAL A 100 0.79 -7.16 4.22
C VAL A 100 0.91 -6.07 5.30
N ASP A 101 0.06 -6.10 6.32
CA ASP A 101 0.12 -5.28 7.54
C ASP A 101 1.21 -5.78 8.50
#